data_AF-A0A963VBU2-F1
#
_entry.id   AF-A0A963VBU2-F1
#
_cell.length_a   1.000
_cell.length_b   1.000
_cell.length_c   1.000
_cell.angle_alpha   90.00
_cell.angle_beta   90.00
_cell.angle_gamma   90.00
#
_symmetry.space_group_name_H-M   'P 1'
#
loop_
_entity.id
_entity.type
_entity.pdbx_description
1 polymer ?
#
loop_
_entity_poly.entity_id
_entity_poly.type
_entity_poly.pdbx_seq_one_letter_code
_entity_poly.pdbx_strand_id
1 'polypeptide(L)'
;GGALTVAVTNDPASPLAAAASAVLDIHAGPELSVAATKTFVTSAVAGLALVAEWAGDARLLSAISHLPDRLDQAARADWSPLADVMCSVGSLYTIGRGPSFAISGEAALKFKETC
;
A
#
# COMPACT_ATOMS: atom_id res chain seq x y z
N GLY A 1 9.75 9.44 -27.45
CA GLY A 1 9.43 9.60 -26.02
C GLY A 1 8.79 10.96 -25.84
N GLY A 2 7.81 11.08 -24.94
CA GLY A 2 7.08 12.33 -24.70
C GLY A 2 5.91 12.19 -23.72
N ALA A 3 5.84 11.06 -22.99
CA ALA A 3 4.84 10.87 -21.96
C ALA A 3 5.23 11.68 -20.71
N LEU A 4 4.24 12.25 -20.03
CA LEU A 4 4.43 12.80 -18.69
C LEU A 4 4.76 11.64 -17.73
N THR A 5 5.89 11.74 -17.03
CA THR A 5 6.32 10.73 -16.06
C THR A 5 6.14 11.24 -14.64
N VAL A 6 5.55 10.41 -13.78
CA VAL A 6 5.37 10.71 -12.35
C VAL A 6 6.03 9.60 -11.54
N ALA A 7 7.01 9.94 -10.71
CA ALA A 7 7.62 9.00 -9.77
C ALA A 7 6.80 8.98 -8.47
N VAL A 8 6.35 7.80 -8.06
CA VAL A 8 5.77 7.55 -6.72
C VAL A 8 6.86 6.88 -5.89
N THR A 9 7.41 7.58 -4.90
CA THR A 9 8.62 7.14 -4.18
C THR A 9 8.65 7.62 -2.74
N ASN A 10 9.39 6.91 -1.90
CA ASN A 10 9.70 7.32 -0.52
C ASN A 10 11.05 8.05 -0.40
N ASP A 11 11.77 8.19 -1.52
CA ASP A 11 13.00 8.97 -1.62
C ASP A 11 12.87 9.97 -2.77
N PRO A 12 12.47 11.22 -2.49
CA PRO A 12 12.34 12.26 -3.50
C PRO A 12 13.69 12.76 -4.05
N ALA A 13 14.82 12.34 -3.46
CA ALA A 13 16.16 12.62 -3.97
C ALA A 13 16.74 11.46 -4.81
N SER A 14 15.99 10.36 -4.97
CA SER A 14 16.45 9.17 -5.70
C SER A 14 16.69 9.44 -7.20
N PRO A 15 17.50 8.60 -7.88
CA PRO A 15 17.65 8.66 -9.34
C PRO A 15 16.32 8.53 -10.10
N LEU A 16 15.35 7.78 -9.55
CA LEU A 16 14.01 7.65 -10.12
C LEU A 16 13.27 8.99 -10.09
N ALA A 17 13.32 9.70 -8.95
CA ALA A 17 12.72 11.02 -8.82
C ALA A 17 13.36 12.03 -9.78
N ALA A 18 14.69 12.02 -9.89
CA ALA A 18 15.42 12.90 -10.80
C ALA A 18 15.12 12.66 -12.30
N ALA A 19 14.72 11.44 -12.66
CA ALA A 19 14.37 11.07 -14.03
C ALA A 19 12.89 11.33 -14.40
N ALA A 20 12.04 11.65 -13.41
CA ALA A 20 10.61 11.89 -13.62
C ALA A 20 10.29 13.38 -13.83
N SER A 21 9.17 13.65 -14.51
CA SER A 21 8.68 15.03 -14.72
C SER A 21 8.02 15.61 -13.48
N ALA A 22 7.46 14.74 -12.63
CA ALA A 22 6.90 15.09 -11.33
C ALA A 22 7.17 13.98 -10.32
N VAL A 23 7.15 14.32 -9.04
CA VAL A 23 7.41 13.41 -7.93
C VAL A 23 6.24 13.48 -6.95
N LEU A 24 5.72 12.30 -6.60
CA LEU A 24 4.80 12.08 -5.49
C LEU A 24 5.58 11.38 -4.38
N ASP A 25 6.00 12.16 -3.40
CA ASP A 25 6.58 11.63 -2.16
C ASP A 25 5.47 10.95 -1.34
N ILE A 26 5.67 9.67 -1.01
CA ILE A 26 4.68 8.88 -0.28
C ILE A 26 4.80 9.06 1.24
N HIS A 27 5.83 9.76 1.74
CA HIS A 27 6.02 10.08 3.15
C HIS A 27 5.89 8.87 4.11
N ALA A 28 6.32 7.68 3.69
CA ALA A 28 6.30 6.49 4.55
C ALA A 28 7.35 6.57 5.68
N GLY A 29 8.36 7.42 5.50
CA GLY A 29 9.55 7.47 6.33
C GLY A 29 10.39 6.19 6.18
N PRO A 30 11.47 6.02 6.96
CA PRO A 30 12.32 4.84 6.84
C PRO A 30 11.53 3.56 7.14
N GLU A 31 11.82 2.50 6.38
CA GLU A 31 11.37 1.15 6.71
C GLU A 31 12.38 0.46 7.62
N LEU A 32 11.89 -0.01 8.76
CA LEU A 32 12.69 -0.70 9.77
C LEU A 32 12.51 -2.23 9.72
N SER A 33 11.45 -2.69 9.06
CA SER A 33 11.16 -4.11 8.86
C SER A 33 11.68 -4.56 7.50
N VAL A 34 12.07 -5.82 7.39
CA VAL A 34 12.42 -6.45 6.10
C VAL A 34 11.19 -6.53 5.19
N ALA A 35 10.03 -6.82 5.77
CA ALA A 35 8.77 -6.80 5.06
C ALA A 35 8.20 -5.38 5.02
N ALA A 36 8.17 -4.81 3.82
CA ALA A 36 7.55 -3.51 3.58
C ALA A 36 6.07 -3.50 3.95
N THR A 37 5.62 -2.47 4.65
CA THR A 37 4.23 -2.35 5.13
C THR A 37 3.72 -0.95 4.89
N LYS A 38 4.36 0.04 5.54
CA LYS A 38 4.06 1.46 5.34
C LYS A 38 4.19 1.86 3.88
N THR A 39 5.28 1.46 3.22
CA THR A 39 5.54 1.82 1.81
C THR A 39 4.45 1.33 0.87
N PHE A 40 3.95 0.11 1.06
CA PHE A 40 2.86 -0.42 0.23
C PHE A 40 1.58 0.41 0.42
N VAL A 41 1.18 0.63 1.68
CA VAL A 41 -0.04 1.38 2.00
C VAL A 41 0.04 2.81 1.50
N THR A 42 1.14 3.54 1.78
CA THR A 42 1.26 4.94 1.37
C THR A 42 1.40 5.10 -0.14
N SER A 43 2.03 4.15 -0.84
CA SER A 43 2.06 4.15 -2.32
C SER A 43 0.66 3.99 -2.92
N ALA A 44 -0.16 3.08 -2.37
CA ALA A 44 -1.54 2.91 -2.79
C ALA A 44 -2.37 4.17 -2.51
N VAL A 45 -2.20 4.78 -1.33
CA VAL A 45 -2.88 6.04 -0.96
C VAL A 45 -2.48 7.20 -1.86
N ALA A 46 -1.19 7.35 -2.19
CA ALA A 46 -0.72 8.37 -3.12
C ALA A 46 -1.37 8.21 -4.51
N GLY A 47 -1.47 6.97 -5.01
CA GLY A 47 -2.18 6.68 -6.26
C GLY A 47 -3.68 7.00 -6.19
N LEU A 48 -4.35 6.62 -5.09
CA LEU A 48 -5.77 6.93 -4.87
C LEU A 48 -6.01 8.44 -4.80
N ALA A 49 -5.16 9.19 -4.09
CA ALA A 49 -5.25 10.65 -4.00
C ALA A 49 -5.09 11.31 -5.38
N LEU A 50 -4.11 10.86 -6.17
CA LEU A 50 -3.93 11.37 -7.53
C LEU A 50 -5.17 11.14 -8.41
N VAL A 51 -5.75 9.94 -8.37
CA VAL A 51 -6.97 9.61 -9.12
C VAL A 51 -8.16 10.43 -8.61
N ALA A 52 -8.29 10.61 -7.29
CA ALA A 52 -9.38 11.36 -6.68
C ALA A 52 -9.35 12.84 -7.08
N GLU A 53 -8.17 13.47 -7.02
CA GLU A 53 -7.97 14.86 -7.44
C GLU A 53 -8.21 15.02 -8.94
N TRP A 54 -7.68 14.12 -9.78
CA TRP A 54 -7.90 14.17 -11.22
C TRP A 54 -9.39 14.01 -11.59
N ALA A 55 -10.09 13.09 -10.93
CA ALA A 55 -11.50 12.86 -11.18
C ALA A 55 -12.44 13.90 -10.53
N GLY A 56 -11.94 14.73 -9.60
CA GLY A 56 -12.78 15.58 -8.75
C GLY A 56 -13.70 14.76 -7.83
N ASP A 57 -13.28 13.56 -7.42
CA ASP A 57 -14.10 12.66 -6.60
C ASP A 57 -14.05 13.04 -5.12
N ALA A 58 -14.98 13.92 -4.72
CA ALA A 58 -15.11 14.38 -3.35
C ALA A 58 -15.37 13.24 -2.34
N ARG A 59 -16.01 12.14 -2.76
CA ARG A 59 -16.27 11.00 -1.89
C ARG A 59 -14.98 10.23 -1.61
N LEU A 60 -14.16 10.01 -2.64
CA LEU A 60 -12.86 9.35 -2.48
C LEU A 60 -11.89 10.21 -1.67
N LEU A 61 -11.84 11.52 -1.92
CA LEU A 61 -11.05 12.46 -1.11
C LEU A 61 -11.47 12.41 0.36
N SER A 62 -12.77 12.41 0.64
CA SER A 62 -13.30 12.25 2.00
C SER A 62 -12.95 10.89 2.60
N ALA A 63 -12.99 9.80 1.83
CA ALA A 63 -12.58 8.48 2.33
C ALA A 63 -11.08 8.43 2.68
N ILE A 64 -10.23 9.07 1.87
CA ILE A 64 -8.78 9.18 2.12
C ILE A 64 -8.51 9.99 3.40
N SER A 65 -9.22 11.10 3.63
CA SER A 65 -9.00 11.92 4.83
C SER A 65 -9.35 11.20 6.15
N HIS A 66 -10.28 10.25 6.12
CA HIS A 66 -10.64 9.41 7.27
C HIS A 66 -9.85 8.09 7.33
N LEU A 67 -8.99 7.81 6.35
CA LEU A 67 -8.25 6.56 6.28
C LEU A 67 -7.33 6.30 7.48
N PRO A 68 -6.65 7.30 8.09
CA PRO A 68 -5.82 7.07 9.28
C PRO A 68 -6.59 6.38 10.42
N ASP A 69 -7.79 6.88 10.75
CA ASP A 69 -8.63 6.29 11.80
C ASP A 69 -9.09 4.87 11.44
N ARG A 70 -9.38 4.62 10.16
CA ARG A 70 -9.78 3.29 9.68
C ARG A 70 -8.62 2.29 9.73
N LEU A 71 -7.41 2.72 9.39
CA LEU A 71 -6.23 1.88 9.48
C LEU A 71 -5.86 1.59 10.93
N ASP A 72 -5.99 2.56 11.84
CA ASP A 72 -5.78 2.33 13.29
C ASP A 72 -6.78 1.30 13.84
N GLN A 73 -8.06 1.39 13.43
CA GLN A 73 -9.06 0.37 13.78
C GLN A 73 -8.71 -1.00 13.19
N ALA A 74 -8.34 -1.06 11.90
CA ALA A 74 -7.99 -2.30 11.23
C ALA A 74 -6.75 -2.97 11.82
N ALA A 75 -5.76 -2.20 12.26
CA ALA A 75 -4.56 -2.70 12.92
C ALA A 75 -4.84 -3.36 14.28
N ARG A 76 -5.98 -3.05 14.90
CA ARG A 76 -6.44 -3.65 16.17
C ARG A 76 -7.42 -4.80 15.99
N ALA A 77 -7.71 -5.20 14.75
CA ALA A 77 -8.58 -6.34 14.49
C ALA A 77 -7.98 -7.62 15.09
N ASP A 78 -8.83 -8.46 15.67
CA ASP A 78 -8.41 -9.73 16.23
C ASP A 78 -8.17 -10.77 15.12
N TRP A 79 -6.90 -11.08 14.89
CA TRP A 79 -6.44 -12.12 13.97
C TRP A 79 -5.92 -13.37 14.69
N SER A 80 -6.08 -13.48 16.02
CA SER A 80 -5.62 -14.64 16.77
C SER A 80 -6.13 -15.99 16.22
N PRO A 81 -7.39 -16.14 15.74
CA PRO A 81 -7.84 -17.41 15.19
C PRO A 81 -7.10 -17.80 13.89
N LEU A 82 -6.71 -16.81 13.08
CA LEU A 82 -5.90 -17.07 11.89
C LEU A 82 -4.46 -17.43 12.29
N ALA A 83 -3.87 -16.69 13.23
CA ALA A 83 -2.51 -16.92 13.68
C ALA A 83 -2.32 -18.35 14.22
N ASP A 84 -3.27 -18.85 15.01
CA ASP A 84 -3.24 -20.21 15.57
C ASP A 84 -3.22 -21.29 14.47
N VAL A 85 -4.02 -21.12 13.42
CA VAL A 85 -4.03 -22.04 12.28
C VAL A 85 -2.72 -21.96 11.50
N MET A 86 -2.18 -20.75 11.32
CA MET A 86 -0.96 -20.51 10.55
C MET A 86 0.28 -21.21 11.12
N CYS A 87 0.33 -21.46 12.43
CA CYS A 87 1.43 -22.23 13.05
C CYS A 87 1.49 -23.71 12.60
N SER A 88 0.43 -24.23 12.00
CA SER A 88 0.29 -25.66 11.67
C SER A 88 0.29 -25.98 10.17
N VAL A 89 0.36 -24.96 9.30
CA VAL A 89 0.25 -25.12 7.85
C VAL A 89 1.55 -24.74 7.14
N GLY A 90 1.92 -25.51 6.10
CA GLY A 90 3.11 -25.22 5.29
C GLY A 90 2.84 -24.39 4.04
N SER A 91 1.58 -24.02 3.77
CA SER A 91 1.18 -23.27 2.57
C SER A 91 -0.15 -22.56 2.77
N LEU A 92 -0.31 -21.42 2.11
CA LEU A 92 -1.51 -20.58 2.13
C LEU A 92 -1.87 -20.13 0.70
N TYR A 93 -3.16 -20.11 0.39
CA TYR A 93 -3.69 -19.42 -0.78
C TYR A 93 -4.43 -18.16 -0.35
N THR A 94 -4.06 -17.01 -0.93
CA THR A 94 -4.83 -15.76 -0.78
C THR A 94 -5.71 -15.57 -2.00
N ILE A 95 -6.96 -15.15 -1.81
CA ILE A 95 -7.93 -14.95 -2.90
C ILE A 95 -8.51 -13.54 -2.80
N GLY A 96 -8.54 -12.83 -3.92
CA GLY A 96 -9.17 -11.51 -4.05
C GLY A 96 -9.79 -11.32 -5.42
N ARG A 97 -10.79 -10.44 -5.50
CA ARG A 97 -11.50 -10.07 -6.74
C ARG A 97 -11.56 -8.55 -6.90
N GLY A 98 -11.39 -8.07 -8.13
CA GLY A 98 -11.39 -6.63 -8.41
C GLY A 98 -10.23 -5.94 -7.68
N PRO A 99 -10.46 -4.79 -7.00
CA PRO A 99 -9.41 -4.09 -6.26
C PRO A 99 -8.72 -4.95 -5.19
N SER A 100 -9.44 -5.91 -4.58
CA SER A 100 -8.87 -6.79 -3.57
C SER A 100 -7.89 -7.83 -4.13
N PHE A 101 -7.82 -8.03 -5.44
CA PHE A 101 -6.83 -8.92 -6.06
C PHE A 101 -5.40 -8.44 -5.82
N ALA A 102 -5.15 -7.13 -5.91
CA ALA A 102 -3.85 -6.54 -5.60
C ALA A 102 -3.46 -6.76 -4.13
N ILE A 103 -4.42 -6.57 -3.21
CA ILE A 103 -4.21 -6.80 -1.77
C ILE A 103 -3.94 -8.28 -1.48
N SER A 104 -4.62 -9.18 -2.18
CA SER A 104 -4.37 -10.63 -2.08
C SER A 104 -2.95 -10.99 -2.50
N GLY A 105 -2.45 -10.40 -3.58
CA GLY A 105 -1.07 -10.58 -4.05
C GLY A 105 -0.05 -10.11 -3.02
N GLU A 106 -0.28 -8.93 -2.43
CA GLU A 106 0.56 -8.40 -1.36
C GLU A 106 0.55 -9.31 -0.12
N ALA A 107 -0.63 -9.76 0.32
CA ALA A 107 -0.73 -10.68 1.45
C ALA A 107 0.07 -11.97 1.21
N ALA A 108 -0.04 -12.58 0.02
CA ALA A 108 0.75 -13.77 -0.33
C ALA A 108 2.25 -13.50 -0.33
N LEU A 109 2.68 -12.33 -0.80
CA LEU A 109 4.08 -11.94 -0.75
C LEU A 109 4.57 -11.83 0.69
N LYS A 110 3.84 -11.12 1.54
CA LYS A 110 4.21 -10.92 2.95
C LYS A 110 4.30 -12.22 3.72
N PHE A 111 3.32 -13.13 3.56
CA PHE A 111 3.40 -14.44 4.19
C PHE A 111 4.64 -15.24 3.80
N LYS A 112 5.10 -15.16 2.54
CA LYS A 112 6.36 -15.84 2.11
C LYS A 112 7.63 -15.18 2.65
N GLU A 113 7.58 -13.88 2.95
CA GLU A 113 8.75 -13.13 3.47
C GLU A 113 8.93 -13.30 4.99
N THR A 114 7.83 -13.52 5.73
CA THR A 114 7.82 -13.45 7.20
C THR A 114 7.48 -14.76 7.90
N CYS A 115 7.01 -15.78 7.20
CA CYS A 115 6.61 -17.08 7.76
C CYS A 115 7.32 -18.22 7.02
#